data_AF-A0A5B1CQZ5-F1
#
_entry.id   AF-A0A5B1CQZ5-F1
#
_cell.length_a   1.000
_cell.length_b   1.000
_cell.length_c   1.000
_cell.angle_alpha   90.00
_cell.angle_beta   90.00
_cell.angle_gamma   90.00
#
_symmetry.space_group_name_H-M   'P 1'
#
loop_
_entity.id
_entity.type
_entity.pdbx_description
1 polymer ?
#
loop_
_entity_poly.entity_id
_entity_poly.type
_entity_poly.pdbx_seq_one_letter_code
_entity_poly.pdbx_strand_id
1 'polypeptide(L)'
;MWGVVVTLIASKACRESVPEIGEVSIQLGPIRQHFACKGLLEIMRKSMLLLIALVVGTVATVVANQFLNASTGPAETTTTEIFVAAAAIDIGEAITPEKVRLEQWPADKIPEGSSGDFAQLEKRYAKQRFFTGEPIMPVKLMDENWTTVPKGYSVVAMRASDVSIANLIQPGDRVDVLSYFEKSDLIPQTMTKTVLMGIRVYALDGDTQRRAGEDRPKSVRNIQLLINKKDQQAWSYAGELGRIQLALGSDADYTNDDGSNEAAADFLSWIEEFRIKQEEARLRAEQDKRRGNRPYAQPTKPSKPVEEGFSMFKLVEGRMVEYWIVPGKMPVRVGEVGGEDEVNAEGEFPLIGEQPASTTKSGSKDADEYSYLNGEDSPLFQPPTNRRGSRVRTNYQY
;
A
#
# COMPACT_ATOMS: atom_id res chain seq x y z
N MET A 1 -62.63 52.92 -10.06
CA MET A 1 -62.64 53.10 -11.54
C MET A 1 -63.16 51.89 -12.33
N TRP A 2 -63.25 50.68 -11.77
CA TRP A 2 -63.75 49.50 -12.50
C TRP A 2 -65.28 49.31 -12.54
N GLY A 3 -66.03 49.82 -11.54
CA GLY A 3 -67.49 49.61 -11.46
C GLY A 3 -68.30 50.22 -12.61
N VAL A 4 -67.84 51.33 -13.20
CA VAL A 4 -68.56 52.03 -14.29
C VAL A 4 -68.49 51.27 -15.62
N VAL A 5 -67.42 50.49 -15.84
CA VAL A 5 -67.21 49.74 -17.09
C VAL A 5 -68.19 48.57 -17.21
N VAL A 6 -68.48 47.88 -16.11
CA VAL A 6 -69.41 46.73 -16.09
C VAL A 6 -70.85 47.16 -16.39
N THR A 7 -71.28 48.33 -15.89
CA THR A 7 -72.63 48.85 -16.14
C THR A 7 -72.84 49.27 -17.60
N LEU A 8 -71.80 49.77 -18.28
CA LEU A 8 -71.90 50.13 -19.71
C LEU A 8 -72.03 48.91 -20.63
N ILE A 9 -71.35 47.80 -20.31
CA ILE A 9 -71.39 46.58 -21.14
C ILE A 9 -72.79 45.93 -21.10
N ALA A 10 -73.42 45.89 -19.92
CA ALA A 10 -74.79 45.38 -19.77
C ALA A 10 -75.84 46.23 -20.52
N SER A 11 -75.63 47.54 -20.64
CA SER A 11 -76.52 48.44 -21.39
C SER A 11 -76.43 48.26 -22.91
N LYS A 12 -75.27 47.83 -23.44
CA LYS A 12 -75.05 47.71 -24.88
C LYS A 12 -75.60 46.40 -25.48
N ALA A 13 -75.60 45.31 -24.71
CA ALA A 13 -76.08 44.00 -25.17
C ALA A 13 -77.61 43.91 -25.39
N CYS A 14 -78.40 44.89 -24.91
CA CYS A 14 -79.87 44.85 -24.95
C CYS A 14 -80.49 45.63 -26.14
N ARG A 15 -79.68 46.06 -27.13
CA ARG A 15 -80.12 46.91 -28.25
C ARG A 15 -80.04 46.23 -29.63
N GLU A 16 -79.61 44.97 -29.72
CA GLU A 16 -79.12 44.37 -30.97
C GLU A 16 -79.77 43.01 -31.30
N SER A 17 -81.06 42.86 -30.98
CA SER A 17 -81.86 41.67 -31.34
C SER A 17 -83.28 42.06 -31.77
N VAL A 18 -83.40 42.63 -32.98
CA VAL A 18 -84.68 42.85 -33.69
C VAL A 18 -84.59 42.16 -35.05
N PRO A 19 -85.39 41.11 -35.31
CA PRO A 19 -85.63 40.60 -36.65
C PRO A 19 -86.99 41.07 -37.21
N GLU A 20 -86.93 41.68 -38.38
CA GLU A 20 -88.04 41.85 -39.35
C GLU A 20 -88.01 40.64 -40.32
N ILE A 21 -89.05 40.23 -41.07
CA ILE A 21 -90.36 40.83 -41.42
C ILE A 21 -91.43 39.71 -41.33
N GLY A 22 -92.71 40.01 -41.08
CA GLY A 22 -93.77 39.00 -41.26
C GLY A 22 -95.21 39.47 -41.01
N GLU A 23 -95.85 40.12 -41.99
CA GLU A 23 -97.30 40.31 -41.98
C GLU A 23 -98.04 38.97 -42.12
N VAL A 24 -98.88 38.62 -41.14
CA VAL A 24 -100.03 37.72 -41.34
C VAL A 24 -101.22 38.26 -40.56
N SER A 25 -102.26 38.70 -41.29
CA SER A 25 -103.53 39.13 -40.70
C SER A 25 -104.36 37.93 -40.23
N ILE A 26 -104.59 37.79 -38.92
CA ILE A 26 -105.73 37.02 -38.39
C ILE A 26 -106.37 37.78 -37.20
N GLN A 27 -107.67 38.00 -37.30
CA GLN A 27 -108.56 38.58 -36.28
C GLN A 27 -108.85 37.58 -35.14
N LEU A 28 -108.93 38.04 -33.88
CA LEU A 28 -110.04 37.84 -32.92
C LEU A 28 -109.66 38.10 -31.44
N GLY A 29 -110.53 38.84 -30.72
CA GLY A 29 -110.77 38.64 -29.29
C GLY A 29 -109.97 39.48 -28.26
N PRO A 30 -110.62 40.34 -27.45
CA PRO A 30 -109.96 41.06 -26.36
C PRO A 30 -110.03 40.30 -25.03
N ILE A 31 -108.89 39.87 -24.47
CA ILE A 31 -108.81 39.33 -23.10
C ILE A 31 -107.82 40.13 -22.24
N ARG A 32 -108.41 40.85 -21.30
CA ARG A 32 -107.82 41.65 -20.22
C ARG A 32 -107.02 40.75 -19.26
N GLN A 33 -105.75 41.06 -18.95
CA GLN A 33 -105.05 40.47 -17.79
C GLN A 33 -104.20 41.47 -16.98
N HIS A 34 -104.55 41.62 -15.70
CA HIS A 34 -103.78 42.32 -14.67
C HIS A 34 -102.72 41.38 -14.07
N PHE A 35 -101.45 41.43 -14.50
CA PHE A 35 -100.39 40.60 -13.86
C PHE A 35 -99.00 41.23 -13.69
N ALA A 36 -98.80 42.51 -14.01
CA ALA A 36 -97.45 43.11 -14.07
C ALA A 36 -96.74 43.37 -12.72
N CYS A 37 -97.46 43.67 -11.62
CA CYS A 37 -96.82 44.24 -10.41
C CYS A 37 -96.30 43.25 -9.35
N LYS A 38 -96.62 41.94 -9.41
CA LYS A 38 -96.15 40.97 -8.38
C LYS A 38 -94.76 40.39 -8.65
N GLY A 39 -94.35 40.25 -9.91
CA GLY A 39 -93.06 39.64 -10.28
C GLY A 39 -91.85 40.53 -9.99
N LEU A 40 -91.97 41.84 -10.20
CA LEU A 40 -90.83 42.76 -10.10
C LEU A 40 -90.27 42.87 -8.67
N LEU A 41 -91.16 42.85 -7.67
CA LEU A 41 -90.80 42.99 -6.25
C LEU A 41 -90.02 41.77 -5.71
N GLU A 42 -90.38 40.56 -6.17
CA GLU A 42 -89.67 39.31 -5.90
C GLU A 42 -88.23 39.35 -6.44
N ILE A 43 -88.04 39.85 -7.66
CA ILE A 43 -86.74 39.91 -8.34
C ILE A 43 -85.81 40.90 -7.62
N MET A 44 -86.29 42.09 -7.27
CA MET A 44 -85.50 43.07 -6.51
C MET A 44 -85.09 42.54 -5.13
N ARG A 45 -86.00 41.84 -4.42
CA ARG A 45 -85.71 41.26 -3.11
C ARG A 45 -84.66 40.14 -3.19
N LYS A 46 -84.72 39.28 -4.22
CA LYS A 46 -83.72 38.23 -4.47
C LYS A 46 -82.36 38.82 -4.87
N SER A 47 -82.34 39.85 -5.72
CA SER A 47 -81.11 40.56 -6.10
C SER A 47 -80.43 41.24 -4.91
N MET A 48 -81.22 41.84 -4.00
CA MET A 48 -80.69 42.48 -2.79
C MET A 48 -80.05 41.46 -1.83
N LEU A 49 -80.68 40.30 -1.65
CA LEU A 49 -80.11 39.20 -0.84
C LEU A 49 -78.81 38.65 -1.44
N LEU A 50 -78.71 38.56 -2.78
CA LEU A 50 -77.50 38.09 -3.46
C LEU A 50 -76.31 39.07 -3.26
N LEU A 51 -76.56 40.38 -3.33
CA LEU A 51 -75.54 41.39 -3.03
C LEU A 51 -75.09 41.37 -1.56
N ILE A 52 -76.02 41.19 -0.62
CA ILE A 52 -75.67 41.07 0.81
C ILE A 52 -74.84 39.80 1.06
N ALA A 53 -75.21 38.67 0.45
CA ALA A 53 -74.44 37.43 0.56
C ALA A 53 -73.02 37.57 -0.01
N LEU A 54 -72.84 38.29 -1.14
CA LEU A 54 -71.53 38.58 -1.71
C LEU A 54 -70.67 39.42 -0.74
N VAL A 55 -71.22 40.50 -0.17
CA VAL A 55 -70.51 41.36 0.78
C VAL A 55 -70.12 40.58 2.04
N VAL A 56 -71.06 39.86 2.66
CA VAL A 56 -70.78 39.06 3.87
C VAL A 56 -69.74 37.97 3.59
N GLY A 57 -69.80 37.30 2.42
CA GLY A 57 -68.80 36.31 2.00
C GLY A 57 -67.38 36.90 1.89
N THR A 58 -67.24 38.06 1.22
CA THR A 58 -65.94 38.72 1.10
C THR A 58 -65.38 39.17 2.46
N VAL A 59 -66.21 39.74 3.34
CA VAL A 59 -65.79 40.14 4.69
C VAL A 59 -65.36 38.93 5.52
N ALA A 60 -66.13 37.84 5.50
CA ALA A 60 -65.77 36.60 6.20
C ALA A 60 -64.44 36.01 5.72
N THR A 61 -64.16 36.08 4.41
CA THR A 61 -62.90 35.56 3.85
C THR A 61 -61.70 36.41 4.26
N VAL A 62 -61.85 37.74 4.29
CA VAL A 62 -60.80 38.67 4.76
C VAL A 62 -60.51 38.45 6.25
N VAL A 63 -61.55 38.34 7.09
CA VAL A 63 -61.40 38.08 8.53
C VAL A 63 -60.77 36.71 8.79
N ALA A 64 -61.17 35.66 8.06
CA ALA A 64 -60.56 34.34 8.18
C ALA A 64 -59.06 34.36 7.82
N ASN A 65 -58.69 35.01 6.70
CA ASN A 65 -57.28 35.17 6.32
C ASN A 65 -56.51 36.00 7.35
N GLN A 66 -57.11 37.06 7.90
CA GLN A 66 -56.46 37.87 8.93
C GLN A 66 -56.25 37.10 10.24
N PHE A 67 -57.21 36.25 10.64
CA PHE A 67 -57.09 35.41 11.84
C PHE A 67 -56.07 34.28 11.68
N LEU A 68 -56.02 33.64 10.50
CA LEU A 68 -55.01 32.64 10.16
C LEU A 68 -53.60 33.28 10.11
N ASN A 69 -53.46 34.44 9.46
CA ASN A 69 -52.17 35.16 9.38
C ASN A 69 -51.73 35.71 10.74
N ALA A 70 -52.66 36.10 11.62
CA ALA A 70 -52.34 36.51 13.00
C ALA A 70 -51.96 35.32 13.90
N SER A 71 -52.55 34.14 13.66
CA SER A 71 -52.18 32.88 14.33
C SER A 71 -50.87 32.29 13.78
N THR A 72 -50.45 32.72 12.59
CA THR A 72 -49.12 32.49 11.99
C THR A 72 -48.32 33.78 11.90
N GLY A 73 -48.35 34.57 12.98
CA GLY A 73 -47.24 35.49 13.25
C GLY A 73 -45.91 34.72 13.18
N PRO A 74 -44.79 35.36 12.79
CA PRO A 74 -43.50 34.68 12.77
C PRO A 74 -43.25 34.17 14.18
N ALA A 75 -43.31 32.84 14.35
CA ALA A 75 -42.94 32.24 15.61
C ALA A 75 -41.52 32.70 15.93
N GLU A 76 -41.29 33.14 17.16
CA GLU A 76 -39.94 33.33 17.70
C GLU A 76 -39.30 31.95 17.87
N THR A 77 -39.06 31.26 16.74
CA THR A 77 -38.30 30.03 16.70
C THR A 77 -36.93 30.40 17.19
N THR A 78 -36.53 29.89 18.35
CA THR A 78 -35.18 30.04 18.88
C THR A 78 -34.20 29.65 17.78
N THR A 79 -33.56 30.64 17.16
CA THR A 79 -32.55 30.41 16.15
C THR A 79 -31.21 30.23 16.84
N THR A 80 -30.45 29.25 16.39
CA THR A 80 -29.06 29.06 16.81
C THR A 80 -28.18 29.17 15.58
N GLU A 81 -27.03 29.78 15.77
CA GLU A 81 -26.03 29.95 14.73
C GLU A 81 -25.20 28.68 14.62
N ILE A 82 -25.13 28.11 13.41
CA ILE A 82 -24.36 26.90 13.10
C ILE A 82 -23.37 27.18 11.98
N PHE A 83 -22.24 26.46 11.98
CA PHE A 83 -21.31 26.51 10.86
C PHE A 83 -21.77 25.67 9.67
N VAL A 84 -21.78 26.32 8.51
CA VAL A 84 -22.17 25.77 7.20
C VAL A 84 -21.03 25.96 6.22
N ALA A 85 -20.81 25.00 5.32
CA ALA A 85 -19.81 25.10 4.28
C ALA A 85 -20.16 26.21 3.28
N ALA A 86 -19.32 27.25 3.19
CA ALA A 86 -19.49 28.38 2.27
C ALA A 86 -19.05 28.02 0.84
N ALA A 87 -18.09 27.09 0.71
CA ALA A 87 -17.62 26.52 -0.54
C ALA A 87 -17.62 24.99 -0.45
N ALA A 88 -17.45 24.29 -1.57
CA ALA A 88 -17.15 22.85 -1.53
C ALA A 88 -15.80 22.63 -0.83
N ILE A 89 -15.76 21.67 0.09
CA ILE A 89 -14.55 21.26 0.83
C ILE A 89 -14.29 19.80 0.47
N ASP A 90 -13.11 19.52 -0.08
CA ASP A 90 -12.74 18.16 -0.52
C ASP A 90 -12.14 17.34 0.63
N ILE A 91 -12.06 16.02 0.45
CA ILE A 91 -11.65 15.07 1.50
C ILE A 91 -10.19 15.29 1.90
N GLY A 92 -9.92 15.34 3.20
CA GLY A 92 -8.61 15.63 3.76
C GLY A 92 -8.21 17.11 3.69
N GLU A 93 -9.08 17.99 3.19
CA GLU A 93 -8.84 19.43 3.21
C GLU A 93 -9.07 20.02 4.62
N ALA A 94 -8.23 20.97 5.01
CA ALA A 94 -8.33 21.63 6.32
C ALA A 94 -9.53 22.59 6.37
N ILE A 95 -10.29 22.55 7.47
CA ILE A 95 -11.37 23.50 7.69
C ILE A 95 -10.78 24.87 8.02
N THR A 96 -10.99 25.83 7.13
CA THR A 96 -10.47 27.20 7.21
C THR A 96 -11.62 28.19 7.41
N PRO A 97 -11.39 29.34 8.10
CA PRO A 97 -12.44 30.33 8.34
C PRO A 97 -13.01 30.93 7.05
N GLU A 98 -12.25 30.88 5.95
CA GLU A 98 -12.64 31.33 4.62
C GLU A 98 -13.64 30.40 3.92
N LYS A 99 -13.69 29.11 4.30
CA LYS A 99 -14.55 28.09 3.69
C LYS A 99 -15.80 27.77 4.51
N VAL A 100 -15.94 28.36 5.69
CA VAL A 100 -17.10 28.19 6.57
C VAL A 100 -17.83 29.52 6.75
N ARG A 101 -19.15 29.47 6.95
CA ARG A 101 -19.96 30.63 7.32
C ARG A 101 -20.88 30.27 8.47
N LEU A 102 -21.21 31.27 9.27
CA LEU A 102 -22.30 31.16 10.24
C LEU A 102 -23.63 31.30 9.51
N GLU A 103 -24.59 30.43 9.82
CA GLU A 103 -25.95 30.50 9.29
C GLU A 103 -26.96 30.26 10.41
N GLN A 104 -28.01 31.08 10.46
CA GLN A 104 -29.04 30.99 11.49
C GLN A 104 -30.06 29.92 11.14
N TRP A 105 -30.12 28.85 11.93
CA TRP A 105 -31.07 27.76 11.76
C TRP A 105 -32.05 27.71 12.95
N PRO A 106 -33.33 27.37 12.75
CA PRO A 106 -34.26 27.17 13.85
C PRO A 106 -33.86 25.92 14.63
N ALA A 107 -33.87 26.00 15.98
CA ALA A 107 -33.35 24.96 16.87
C ALA A 107 -33.89 23.55 16.54
N ASP A 108 -35.17 23.45 16.18
CA ASP A 108 -35.86 22.18 15.86
C ASP A 108 -35.33 21.47 14.59
N LYS A 109 -34.47 22.12 13.80
CA LYS A 109 -33.91 21.56 12.55
C LYS A 109 -32.40 21.40 12.55
N ILE A 110 -31.73 21.65 13.69
CA ILE A 110 -30.27 21.56 13.78
C ILE A 110 -29.84 20.09 13.77
N PRO A 111 -28.94 19.66 12.85
CA PRO A 111 -28.40 18.31 12.88
C PRO A 111 -27.54 18.07 14.13
N GLU A 112 -27.68 16.89 14.73
CA GLU A 112 -27.04 16.53 15.99
C GLU A 112 -25.52 16.77 15.95
N GLY A 113 -25.00 17.45 16.99
CA GLY A 113 -23.59 17.80 17.12
C GLY A 113 -23.12 19.01 16.30
N SER A 114 -23.95 19.62 15.44
CA SER A 114 -23.61 20.89 14.79
C SER A 114 -23.50 22.00 15.84
N SER A 115 -22.45 22.82 15.77
CA SER A 115 -22.22 23.93 16.71
C SER A 115 -21.86 25.23 15.99
N GLY A 116 -22.06 26.35 16.69
CA GLY A 116 -21.58 27.68 16.29
C GLY A 116 -20.22 28.04 16.91
N ASP A 117 -19.49 27.07 17.47
CA ASP A 117 -18.20 27.28 18.13
C ASP A 117 -17.04 26.92 17.19
N PHE A 118 -16.26 27.94 16.78
CA PHE A 118 -15.16 27.77 15.85
C PHE A 118 -14.01 26.92 16.46
N ALA A 119 -13.84 26.94 17.78
CA ALA A 119 -12.81 26.16 18.46
C ALA A 119 -12.99 24.64 18.26
N GLN A 120 -14.21 24.19 17.96
CA GLN A 120 -14.49 22.79 17.64
C GLN A 120 -14.10 22.41 16.21
N LEU A 121 -13.92 23.39 15.31
CA LEU A 121 -13.55 23.19 13.90
C LEU A 121 -12.06 23.43 13.63
N GLU A 122 -11.38 24.20 14.49
CA GLU A 122 -9.95 24.49 14.34
C GLU A 122 -9.09 23.22 14.24
N LYS A 123 -8.12 23.26 13.32
CA LYS A 123 -7.13 22.19 13.05
C LYS A 123 -7.71 20.84 12.60
N ARG A 124 -9.02 20.74 12.37
CA ARG A 124 -9.64 19.54 11.80
C ARG A 124 -9.66 19.57 10.27
N TYR A 125 -9.80 18.39 9.68
CA TYR A 125 -9.90 18.18 8.23
C TYR A 125 -11.24 17.50 7.89
N ALA A 126 -11.66 17.63 6.63
CA ALA A 126 -12.93 17.08 6.15
C ALA A 126 -12.83 15.56 5.92
N LYS A 127 -13.59 14.76 6.69
CA LYS A 127 -13.63 13.28 6.57
C LYS A 127 -14.39 12.79 5.35
N GLN A 128 -15.26 13.63 4.82
CA GLN A 128 -15.98 13.43 3.56
C GLN A 128 -16.07 14.77 2.83
N ARG A 129 -16.43 14.73 1.54
CA ARG A 129 -16.66 15.95 0.77
C ARG A 129 -17.89 16.68 1.32
N PHE A 130 -17.74 17.97 1.62
CA PHE A 130 -18.87 18.85 1.94
C PHE A 130 -19.28 19.65 0.71
N PHE A 131 -20.59 19.82 0.54
CA PHE A 131 -21.15 20.70 -0.49
C PHE A 131 -21.51 22.07 0.09
N THR A 132 -21.55 23.11 -0.75
CA THR A 132 -21.98 24.46 -0.33
C THR A 132 -23.39 24.42 0.26
N GLY A 133 -23.56 25.02 1.44
CA GLY A 133 -24.83 25.00 2.18
C GLY A 133 -24.99 23.79 3.12
N GLU A 134 -24.01 22.90 3.20
CA GLU A 134 -24.05 21.73 4.09
C GLU A 134 -23.57 22.08 5.53
N PRO A 135 -24.31 21.69 6.58
CA PRO A 135 -23.92 21.92 7.97
C PRO A 135 -22.72 21.06 8.38
N ILE A 136 -21.76 21.66 9.07
CA ILE A 136 -20.50 21.03 9.45
C ILE A 136 -20.68 20.34 10.81
N MET A 137 -20.77 19.02 10.79
CA MET A 137 -20.92 18.18 11.98
C MET A 137 -19.58 17.54 12.39
N PRO A 138 -19.23 17.48 13.69
CA PRO A 138 -17.98 16.87 14.18
C PRO A 138 -17.76 15.42 13.71
N VAL A 139 -18.83 14.62 13.56
CA VAL A 139 -18.76 13.24 13.04
C VAL A 139 -18.25 13.15 11.59
N LYS A 140 -18.36 14.24 10.84
CA LYS A 140 -17.86 14.40 9.46
C LYS A 140 -16.46 15.02 9.39
N LEU A 141 -15.82 15.25 10.53
CA LEU A 141 -14.46 15.77 10.63
C LEU A 141 -13.48 14.66 11.03
N MET A 142 -12.19 14.91 10.80
CA MET A 142 -11.07 14.10 11.27
C MET A 142 -10.05 15.03 11.95
N ASP A 143 -9.40 14.56 13.01
CA ASP A 143 -8.42 15.36 13.75
C ASP A 143 -7.03 15.34 13.07
N GLU A 144 -6.74 14.30 12.28
CA GLU A 144 -5.52 14.13 11.51
C GLU A 144 -5.84 13.90 10.03
N ASN A 145 -5.13 14.56 9.12
CA ASN A 145 -5.25 14.31 7.68
C ASN A 145 -4.57 13.00 7.27
N TRP A 146 -5.35 11.93 7.17
CA TRP A 146 -4.88 10.62 6.69
C TRP A 146 -5.06 10.43 5.16
N THR A 147 -5.71 11.39 4.47
CA THR A 147 -5.95 11.34 3.01
C THR A 147 -4.72 11.71 2.20
N THR A 148 -3.76 12.43 2.79
CA THR A 148 -2.46 12.77 2.16
C THR A 148 -1.34 12.05 2.89
N VAL A 149 -0.39 11.45 2.15
CA VAL A 149 0.80 10.81 2.72
C VAL A 149 1.65 11.85 3.50
N PRO A 150 1.82 11.72 4.83
CA PRO A 150 2.53 12.74 5.60
C PRO A 150 4.05 12.74 5.32
N LYS A 151 4.70 13.87 5.59
CA LYS A 151 6.16 14.01 5.39
C LYS A 151 6.92 13.05 6.32
N GLY A 152 7.72 12.16 5.73
CA GLY A 152 8.48 11.14 6.46
C GLY A 152 7.95 9.72 6.28
N TYR A 153 6.74 9.58 5.73
CA TYR A 153 6.09 8.31 5.45
C TYR A 153 6.27 7.90 3.99
N SER A 154 5.96 6.64 3.71
CA SER A 154 5.91 6.03 2.39
C SER A 154 4.73 5.06 2.35
N VAL A 155 4.08 4.95 1.20
CA VAL A 155 2.99 3.99 1.00
C VAL A 155 3.56 2.75 0.35
N VAL A 156 3.33 1.59 0.96
CA VAL A 156 3.66 0.28 0.39
C VAL A 156 2.39 -0.46 0.02
N ALA A 157 2.44 -1.22 -1.08
CA ALA A 157 1.30 -1.98 -1.58
C ALA A 157 1.56 -3.48 -1.42
N MET A 158 0.51 -4.22 -1.03
CA MET A 158 0.47 -5.69 -1.03
C MET A 158 -0.83 -6.17 -1.68
N ARG A 159 -0.86 -7.44 -2.12
CA ARG A 159 -2.08 -8.02 -2.71
C ARG A 159 -3.02 -8.50 -1.60
N ALA A 160 -4.31 -8.22 -1.79
CA ALA A 160 -5.37 -8.68 -0.91
C ALA A 160 -5.54 -10.21 -0.92
N SER A 161 -5.09 -10.90 -1.98
CA SER A 161 -5.06 -12.37 -2.07
C SER A 161 -4.25 -13.03 -0.96
N ASP A 162 -3.29 -12.30 -0.40
CA ASP A 162 -2.28 -12.85 0.50
C ASP A 162 -2.77 -12.79 1.96
N VAL A 163 -3.94 -12.18 2.20
CA VAL A 163 -4.49 -11.90 3.54
C VAL A 163 -5.99 -12.17 3.65
N SER A 164 -6.33 -13.11 4.55
CA SER A 164 -7.70 -13.57 4.80
C SER A 164 -8.67 -12.49 5.32
N ILE A 165 -8.17 -11.35 5.82
CA ILE A 165 -8.96 -10.29 6.43
C ILE A 165 -9.23 -9.08 5.49
N ALA A 166 -8.84 -9.16 4.21
CA ALA A 166 -8.90 -8.04 3.28
C ALA A 166 -10.28 -7.37 3.12
N ASN A 167 -11.37 -8.10 3.38
CA ASN A 167 -12.74 -7.58 3.28
C ASN A 167 -13.27 -6.92 4.58
N LEU A 168 -12.53 -7.01 5.68
CA LEU A 168 -12.90 -6.41 6.98
C LEU A 168 -12.23 -5.04 7.17
N ILE A 169 -11.02 -4.89 6.63
CA ILE A 169 -10.21 -3.68 6.68
C ILE A 169 -10.88 -2.53 5.92
N GLN A 170 -10.77 -1.32 6.44
CA GLN A 170 -11.12 -0.05 5.80
C GLN A 170 -9.95 0.94 5.81
N PRO A 171 -9.93 1.95 4.93
CA PRO A 171 -8.97 3.04 5.02
C PRO A 171 -9.09 3.77 6.37
N GLY A 172 -7.94 3.96 7.02
CA GLY A 172 -7.82 4.51 8.37
C GLY A 172 -7.79 3.46 9.50
N ASP A 173 -8.03 2.17 9.25
CA ASP A 173 -7.86 1.10 10.26
C ASP A 173 -6.37 0.87 10.58
N ARG A 174 -6.06 0.39 11.80
CA ARG A 174 -4.71 -0.03 12.20
C ARG A 174 -4.52 -1.55 12.07
N VAL A 175 -3.40 -1.96 11.49
CA VAL A 175 -3.05 -3.38 11.28
C VAL A 175 -1.63 -3.70 11.74
N ASP A 176 -1.44 -4.90 12.27
CA ASP A 176 -0.14 -5.47 12.54
C ASP A 176 0.31 -6.32 11.34
N VAL A 177 1.58 -6.16 10.97
CA VAL A 177 2.24 -6.89 9.89
C VAL A 177 3.10 -7.98 10.50
N LEU A 178 2.58 -9.20 10.45
CA LEU A 178 3.33 -10.40 10.78
C LEU A 178 3.97 -10.95 9.51
N SER A 179 5.12 -11.60 9.61
CA SER A 179 5.63 -12.42 8.51
C SER A 179 5.95 -13.82 9.01
N TYR A 180 5.47 -14.80 8.25
CA TYR A 180 5.76 -16.21 8.43
C TYR A 180 7.01 -16.55 7.63
N PHE A 181 8.06 -16.94 8.34
CA PHE A 181 9.34 -17.28 7.76
C PHE A 181 9.53 -18.78 7.76
N GLU A 182 9.97 -19.33 6.63
CA GLU A 182 10.41 -20.72 6.54
C GLU A 182 11.91 -20.84 6.83
N LYS A 183 12.33 -22.01 7.32
CA LYS A 183 13.75 -22.29 7.55
C LYS A 183 14.55 -22.11 6.26
N SER A 184 15.54 -21.24 6.29
CA SER A 184 16.45 -20.93 5.19
C SER A 184 17.87 -20.77 5.72
N ASP A 185 18.81 -20.31 4.88
CA ASP A 185 20.15 -19.94 5.36
C ASP A 185 20.05 -18.81 6.41
N LEU A 186 19.35 -17.73 6.09
CA LEU A 186 19.22 -16.55 6.95
C LEU A 186 18.30 -16.78 8.16
N ILE A 187 17.50 -17.86 8.17
CA ILE A 187 16.44 -18.07 9.17
C ILE A 187 16.54 -19.49 9.76
N PRO A 188 16.88 -19.64 11.06
CA PRO A 188 17.34 -20.91 11.63
C PRO A 188 16.26 -22.00 11.70
N GLN A 189 15.00 -21.58 11.83
CA GLN A 189 13.83 -22.43 11.98
C GLN A 189 12.60 -21.70 11.45
N THR A 190 11.60 -22.46 11.01
CA THR A 190 10.30 -21.91 10.59
C THR A 190 9.59 -21.26 11.77
N MET A 191 9.23 -19.98 11.66
CA MET A 191 8.61 -19.19 12.74
C MET A 191 7.85 -17.97 12.20
N THR A 192 6.88 -17.48 12.97
CA THR A 192 6.23 -16.17 12.72
C THR A 192 6.86 -15.11 13.62
N LYS A 193 7.13 -13.92 13.07
CA LYS A 193 7.56 -12.74 13.85
C LYS A 193 6.79 -11.50 13.38
N THR A 194 6.43 -10.63 14.33
CA THR A 194 5.87 -9.31 14.03
C THR A 194 6.98 -8.43 13.45
N VAL A 195 6.70 -7.82 12.31
CA VAL A 195 7.64 -6.94 11.58
C VAL A 195 7.23 -5.50 11.78
N LEU A 196 5.95 -5.18 11.55
CA LEU A 196 5.38 -3.86 11.81
C LEU A 196 4.16 -4.01 12.72
N MET A 197 3.89 -3.00 13.55
CA MET A 197 2.81 -2.99 14.54
C MET A 197 2.10 -1.64 14.49
N GLY A 198 0.77 -1.63 14.61
CA GLY A 198 -0.05 -0.41 14.64
C GLY A 198 -0.03 0.42 13.35
N ILE A 199 0.23 -0.20 12.19
CA ILE A 199 0.37 0.50 10.91
C ILE A 199 -1.00 0.89 10.34
N ARG A 200 -1.18 2.17 9.99
CA ARG A 200 -2.43 2.67 9.41
C ARG A 200 -2.59 2.24 7.96
N VAL A 201 -3.78 1.77 7.59
CA VAL A 201 -4.15 1.46 6.20
C VAL A 201 -4.48 2.75 5.47
N TYR A 202 -3.71 3.06 4.41
CA TYR A 202 -3.86 4.29 3.65
C TYR A 202 -5.01 4.23 2.64
N ALA A 203 -5.07 3.16 1.84
CA ALA A 203 -6.04 3.00 0.78
C ALA A 203 -6.30 1.52 0.43
N LEU A 204 -7.46 1.25 -0.16
CA LEU A 204 -7.83 -0.06 -0.71
C LEU A 204 -8.11 0.11 -2.21
N ASP A 205 -7.33 -0.55 -3.07
CA ASP A 205 -7.34 -0.34 -4.53
C ASP A 205 -7.22 1.14 -5.00
N GLY A 206 -6.57 1.97 -4.18
CA GLY A 206 -6.43 3.42 -4.42
C GLY A 206 -7.59 4.26 -3.91
N ASP A 207 -8.63 3.65 -3.34
CA ASP A 207 -9.68 4.37 -2.61
C ASP A 207 -9.21 4.68 -1.18
N THR A 208 -9.07 5.97 -0.90
CA THR A 208 -8.78 6.55 0.42
C THR A 208 -10.05 6.93 1.18
N GLN A 209 -11.24 6.45 0.79
CA GLN A 209 -12.51 6.78 1.45
C GLN A 209 -13.05 5.64 2.31
N ARG A 210 -13.47 5.97 3.53
CA ARG A 210 -14.09 5.02 4.46
C ARG A 210 -15.59 4.89 4.18
N ARG A 211 -15.96 3.95 3.30
CA ARG A 211 -17.36 3.73 2.87
C ARG A 211 -18.18 2.94 3.89
N ALA A 212 -19.39 3.44 4.17
CA ALA A 212 -20.38 2.78 5.02
C ALA A 212 -21.51 2.14 4.17
N GLY A 213 -22.08 1.03 4.65
CA GLY A 213 -23.21 0.37 4.01
C GLY A 213 -22.85 -0.51 2.80
N GLU A 214 -23.78 -0.63 1.85
CA GLU A 214 -23.68 -1.53 0.68
C GLU A 214 -22.66 -1.07 -0.38
N ASP A 215 -22.21 0.18 -0.35
CA ASP A 215 -21.25 0.74 -1.33
C ASP A 215 -19.78 0.33 -1.07
N ARG A 216 -19.55 -0.64 -0.17
CA ARG A 216 -18.22 -1.21 0.06
C ARG A 216 -17.80 -2.10 -1.11
N PRO A 217 -16.55 -2.02 -1.59
CA PRO A 217 -16.07 -2.92 -2.64
C PRO A 217 -16.10 -4.37 -2.14
N LYS A 218 -16.90 -5.21 -2.80
CA LYS A 218 -17.10 -6.64 -2.45
C LYS A 218 -15.84 -7.51 -2.59
N SER A 219 -14.82 -6.99 -3.25
CA SER A 219 -13.51 -7.63 -3.40
C SER A 219 -12.45 -6.54 -3.51
N VAL A 220 -11.54 -6.48 -2.53
CA VAL A 220 -10.31 -5.70 -2.61
C VAL A 220 -9.26 -6.53 -3.34
N ARG A 221 -8.43 -5.91 -4.18
CA ARG A 221 -7.29 -6.55 -4.89
C ARG A 221 -5.95 -6.14 -4.31
N ASN A 222 -5.80 -4.89 -3.90
CA ASN A 222 -4.56 -4.33 -3.36
C ASN A 222 -4.85 -3.54 -2.08
N ILE A 223 -4.01 -3.74 -1.07
CA ILE A 223 -4.03 -3.01 0.20
C ILE A 223 -2.80 -2.11 0.23
N GLN A 224 -2.98 -0.84 0.58
CA GLN A 224 -1.92 0.16 0.69
C GLN A 224 -1.74 0.55 2.16
N LEU A 225 -0.53 0.39 2.69
CA LEU A 225 -0.18 0.61 4.09
C LEU A 225 0.72 1.85 4.22
N LEU A 226 0.48 2.67 5.24
CA LEU A 226 1.25 3.87 5.53
C LEU A 226 2.40 3.55 6.51
N ILE A 227 3.59 3.29 5.97
CA ILE A 227 4.79 2.99 6.77
C ILE A 227 5.73 4.20 6.85
N ASN A 228 6.63 4.21 7.82
CA ASN A 228 7.69 5.21 7.89
C ASN A 228 8.83 4.87 6.92
N LYS A 229 9.50 5.88 6.37
CA LYS A 229 10.66 5.69 5.49
C LYS A 229 11.82 4.94 6.16
N LYS A 230 11.93 5.00 7.50
CA LYS A 230 12.91 4.20 8.26
C LYS A 230 12.63 2.70 8.16
N ASP A 231 11.35 2.32 8.23
CA ASP A 231 10.92 0.92 8.33
C ASP A 231 10.76 0.25 6.96
N GLN A 232 10.97 1.00 5.87
CA GLN A 232 10.91 0.51 4.50
C GLN A 232 11.85 -0.67 4.24
N GLN A 233 13.02 -0.72 4.91
CA GLN A 233 13.94 -1.85 4.83
C GLN A 233 13.35 -3.11 5.49
N ALA A 234 12.72 -2.97 6.68
CA ALA A 234 12.07 -4.08 7.38
C ALA A 234 10.93 -4.67 6.53
N TRP A 235 10.12 -3.82 5.91
CA TRP A 235 9.08 -4.24 4.96
C TRP A 235 9.66 -5.03 3.77
N SER A 236 10.71 -4.52 3.13
CA SER A 236 11.35 -5.20 1.99
C SER A 236 11.91 -6.57 2.38
N TYR A 237 12.65 -6.68 3.48
CA TYR A 237 13.14 -7.97 3.96
C TYR A 237 12.01 -8.95 4.33
N ALA A 238 10.93 -8.45 4.94
CA ALA A 238 9.80 -9.29 5.32
C ALA A 238 9.02 -9.88 4.14
N GLY A 239 8.98 -9.18 3.01
CA GLY A 239 8.35 -9.62 1.77
C GLY A 239 9.21 -10.54 0.90
N GLU A 240 10.54 -10.39 0.94
CA GLU A 240 11.47 -11.25 0.20
C GLU A 240 11.78 -12.56 0.95
N LEU A 241 11.88 -12.53 2.28
CA LEU A 241 12.29 -13.67 3.09
C LEU A 241 11.13 -14.51 3.65
N GLY A 242 9.89 -14.02 3.59
CA GLY A 242 8.75 -14.64 4.26
C GLY A 242 7.41 -14.28 3.63
N ARG A 243 6.34 -14.89 4.14
CA ARG A 243 4.96 -14.62 3.74
C ARG A 243 4.33 -13.63 4.71
N ILE A 244 4.08 -12.41 4.24
CA ILE A 244 3.41 -11.36 5.00
C ILE A 244 1.95 -11.77 5.27
N GLN A 245 1.50 -11.53 6.51
CA GLN A 245 0.13 -11.64 6.98
C GLN A 245 -0.24 -10.38 7.75
N LEU A 246 -1.50 -9.96 7.66
CA LEU A 246 -2.05 -8.85 8.45
C LEU A 246 -2.96 -9.38 9.54
N ALA A 247 -2.85 -8.80 10.73
CA ALA A 247 -3.86 -8.88 11.79
C ALA A 247 -4.50 -7.50 11.95
N LEU A 248 -5.83 -7.45 12.12
CA LEU A 248 -6.54 -6.21 12.41
C LEU A 248 -6.42 -5.93 13.92
N GLY A 249 -5.88 -4.76 14.25
CA GLY A 249 -5.70 -4.33 15.63
C GLY A 249 -6.87 -3.50 16.16
N SER A 250 -6.90 -3.28 17.47
CA SER A 250 -7.79 -2.28 18.07
C SER A 250 -7.15 -0.89 17.98
N ASP A 251 -7.91 0.12 17.58
CA ASP A 251 -7.43 1.52 17.56
C ASP A 251 -6.97 2.00 18.96
N ALA A 252 -7.39 1.33 20.04
CA ALA A 252 -7.00 1.65 21.42
C ALA A 252 -5.67 1.01 21.89
N ASP A 253 -5.13 0.03 21.17
CA ASP A 253 -3.94 -0.72 21.60
C ASP A 253 -2.62 -0.04 21.17
N TYR A 254 -2.71 0.98 20.32
CA TYR A 254 -1.56 1.66 19.72
C TYR A 254 -1.51 3.13 20.13
N THR A 255 -0.29 3.65 20.33
CA THR A 255 -0.06 5.08 20.50
C THR A 255 -0.39 5.85 19.23
N ASN A 256 -0.82 7.11 19.37
CA ASN A 256 -1.32 7.91 18.25
C ASN A 256 -0.29 8.11 17.12
N ASP A 257 1.02 8.14 17.43
CA ASP A 257 2.09 8.23 16.43
C ASP A 257 2.07 7.01 15.48
N ASP A 258 1.58 7.23 14.26
CA ASP A 258 1.70 6.25 13.17
C ASP A 258 3.19 5.95 12.88
N GLY A 259 3.54 4.69 12.61
CA GLY A 259 4.81 4.37 11.95
C GLY A 259 6.10 4.75 12.73
N SER A 260 6.12 4.62 14.04
CA SER A 260 7.37 4.53 14.80
C SER A 260 7.33 3.22 15.58
N ASN A 261 7.80 2.14 14.97
CA ASN A 261 7.65 0.80 15.55
C ASN A 261 8.99 0.19 16.00
N GLU A 262 9.11 -0.07 17.30
CA GLU A 262 10.22 -0.83 17.90
C GLU A 262 10.37 -2.22 17.25
N ALA A 263 9.26 -2.91 16.95
CA ALA A 263 9.32 -4.22 16.30
C ALA A 263 9.95 -4.21 14.89
N ALA A 264 10.02 -3.06 14.20
CA ALA A 264 10.74 -2.95 12.93
C ALA A 264 12.27 -2.96 13.16
N ALA A 265 12.72 -2.24 14.18
CA ALA A 265 14.13 -2.24 14.61
C ALA A 265 14.53 -3.61 15.18
N ASP A 266 13.67 -4.26 15.98
CA ASP A 266 13.87 -5.62 16.50
C ASP A 266 13.84 -6.70 15.43
N PHE A 267 13.21 -6.43 14.29
CA PHE A 267 13.25 -7.32 13.14
C PHE A 267 14.56 -7.17 12.36
N LEU A 268 15.02 -5.93 12.13
CA LEU A 268 16.29 -5.67 11.45
C LEU A 268 17.50 -6.13 12.28
N SER A 269 17.51 -5.88 13.59
CA SER A 269 18.58 -6.34 14.49
C SER A 269 18.63 -7.87 14.56
N TRP A 270 17.48 -8.53 14.56
CA TRP A 270 17.35 -9.99 14.46
C TRP A 270 17.97 -10.53 13.17
N ILE A 271 17.63 -9.98 11.99
CA ILE A 271 18.23 -10.38 10.71
C ILE A 271 19.76 -10.22 10.72
N GLU A 272 20.27 -9.09 11.22
CA GLU A 272 21.71 -8.83 11.29
C GLU A 272 22.44 -9.79 12.25
N GLU A 273 21.83 -10.12 13.40
CA GLU A 273 22.39 -11.10 14.34
C GLU A 273 22.53 -12.49 13.68
N PHE A 274 21.57 -12.91 12.86
CA PHE A 274 21.68 -14.17 12.10
C PHE A 274 22.75 -14.12 11.03
N ARG A 275 22.87 -13.00 10.29
CA ARG A 275 23.92 -12.82 9.29
C ARG A 275 25.32 -12.93 9.90
N ILE A 276 25.55 -12.28 11.04
CA ILE A 276 26.82 -12.36 11.78
C ILE A 276 27.09 -13.79 12.25
N LYS A 277 26.11 -14.48 12.85
CA LYS A 277 26.24 -15.88 13.28
C LYS A 277 26.58 -16.83 12.12
N GLN A 278 26.00 -16.61 10.93
CA GLN A 278 26.34 -17.37 9.73
C GLN A 278 27.77 -17.12 9.26
N GLU A 279 28.21 -15.86 9.22
CA GLU A 279 29.57 -15.49 8.82
C GLU A 279 30.61 -16.07 9.79
N GLU A 280 30.38 -15.95 11.10
CA GLU A 280 31.22 -16.61 12.12
C GLU A 280 31.26 -18.13 11.94
N ALA A 281 30.13 -18.79 11.67
CA ALA A 281 30.10 -20.23 11.43
C ALA A 281 30.91 -20.63 10.19
N ARG A 282 30.82 -19.85 9.09
CA ARG A 282 31.63 -20.04 7.87
C ARG A 282 33.12 -19.85 8.15
N LEU A 283 33.50 -18.79 8.88
CA LEU A 283 34.89 -18.51 9.24
C LEU A 283 35.47 -19.59 10.18
N ARG A 284 34.70 -20.09 11.15
CA ARG A 284 35.11 -21.21 12.01
C ARG A 284 35.31 -22.49 11.21
N ALA A 285 34.37 -22.85 10.33
CA ALA A 285 34.50 -24.01 9.46
C ALA A 285 35.72 -23.93 8.52
N GLU A 286 36.04 -22.74 8.00
CA GLU A 286 37.24 -22.49 7.22
C GLU A 286 38.54 -22.60 8.05
N GLN A 287 38.54 -22.07 9.28
CA GLN A 287 39.67 -22.25 10.21
C GLN A 287 39.90 -23.72 10.56
N ASP A 288 38.85 -24.50 10.78
CA ASP A 288 38.96 -25.92 11.11
C ASP A 288 39.39 -26.77 9.89
N LYS A 289 38.94 -26.44 8.67
CA LYS A 289 39.52 -26.99 7.43
C LYS A 289 41.03 -26.71 7.33
N ARG A 290 41.45 -25.46 7.58
CA ARG A 290 42.88 -25.07 7.56
C ARG A 290 43.70 -25.77 8.66
N ARG A 291 43.10 -26.06 9.81
CA ARG A 291 43.74 -26.84 10.89
C ARG A 291 43.88 -28.31 10.50
N GLY A 292 42.84 -28.93 9.95
CA GLY A 292 42.85 -30.31 9.48
C GLY A 292 43.78 -30.53 8.28
N ASN A 293 43.92 -29.53 7.41
CA ASN A 293 44.81 -29.58 6.24
C ASN A 293 46.24 -29.09 6.53
N ARG A 294 46.63 -28.90 7.80
CA ARG A 294 48.05 -28.80 8.16
C ARG A 294 48.68 -30.15 7.87
N PRO A 295 49.70 -30.26 7.00
CA PRO A 295 50.43 -31.50 6.88
C PRO A 295 51.02 -31.82 8.25
N TYR A 296 50.61 -32.95 8.82
CA TYR A 296 51.40 -33.56 9.89
C TYR A 296 52.81 -33.68 9.34
N ALA A 297 53.75 -32.95 9.95
CA ALA A 297 55.16 -33.17 9.70
C ALA A 297 55.40 -34.65 10.00
N GLN A 298 55.57 -35.45 8.94
CA GLN A 298 55.82 -36.88 9.10
C GLN A 298 57.01 -36.97 10.06
N PRO A 299 56.93 -37.76 11.15
CA PRO A 299 58.06 -37.92 12.05
C PRO A 299 59.23 -38.35 11.18
N THR A 300 60.23 -37.46 11.07
CA THR A 300 61.35 -37.66 10.16
C THR A 300 61.92 -39.03 10.47
N LYS A 301 61.86 -39.96 9.50
CA LYS A 301 62.42 -41.31 9.65
C LYS A 301 63.77 -41.16 10.34
N PRO A 302 64.03 -41.84 11.46
CA PRO A 302 65.25 -41.63 12.23
C PRO A 302 66.42 -41.75 11.26
N SER A 303 67.09 -40.62 11.01
CA SER A 303 68.28 -40.59 10.18
C SER A 303 69.23 -41.59 10.80
N LYS A 304 69.76 -42.52 10.00
CA LYS A 304 70.72 -43.53 10.47
C LYS A 304 71.75 -42.81 11.34
N PRO A 305 72.12 -43.36 12.52
CA PRO A 305 73.11 -42.73 13.38
C PRO A 305 74.34 -42.40 12.53
N VAL A 306 74.76 -41.14 12.56
CA VAL A 306 75.97 -40.71 11.88
C VAL A 306 77.10 -41.51 12.51
N GLU A 307 77.67 -42.44 11.76
CA GLU A 307 78.76 -43.27 12.25
C GLU A 307 79.98 -42.37 12.43
N GLU A 308 80.31 -42.06 13.68
CA GLU A 308 81.46 -41.26 14.09
C GLU A 308 82.76 -41.98 13.70
N GLY A 309 83.15 -41.79 12.45
CA GLY A 309 84.46 -42.11 11.95
C GLY A 309 85.41 -40.92 12.06
N PHE A 310 86.69 -41.20 11.84
CA PHE A 310 87.72 -40.17 11.68
C PHE A 310 88.46 -40.40 10.37
N SER A 311 88.96 -39.31 9.76
CA SER A 311 89.83 -39.41 8.60
C SER A 311 91.28 -39.71 9.00
N MET A 312 91.91 -40.59 8.24
CA MET A 312 93.33 -40.91 8.35
C MET A 312 94.00 -40.67 7.00
N PHE A 313 94.99 -39.77 6.98
CA PHE A 313 95.83 -39.53 5.82
C PHE A 313 97.06 -40.45 5.87
N LYS A 314 97.30 -41.17 4.79
CA LYS A 314 98.48 -42.05 4.66
C LYS A 314 99.22 -41.77 3.36
N LEU A 315 100.54 -41.61 3.46
CA LEU A 315 101.39 -41.56 2.29
C LEU A 315 101.59 -42.98 1.75
N VAL A 316 101.17 -43.22 0.51
CA VAL A 316 101.35 -44.50 -0.20
C VAL A 316 101.92 -44.17 -1.58
N GLU A 317 103.06 -44.77 -1.93
CA GLU A 317 103.74 -44.58 -3.23
C GLU A 317 103.96 -43.11 -3.62
N GLY A 318 104.19 -42.23 -2.62
CA GLY A 318 104.42 -40.79 -2.81
C GLY A 318 103.16 -39.93 -2.89
N ARG A 319 101.96 -40.52 -2.80
CA ARG A 319 100.67 -39.79 -2.81
C ARG A 319 99.99 -39.83 -1.45
N MET A 320 99.27 -38.76 -1.10
CA MET A 320 98.55 -38.67 0.18
C MET A 320 97.11 -39.12 0.00
N VAL A 321 96.75 -40.28 0.55
CA VAL A 321 95.42 -40.87 0.43
C VAL A 321 94.63 -40.66 1.73
N GLU A 322 93.39 -40.19 1.62
CA GLU A 322 92.45 -40.07 2.74
C GLU A 322 91.58 -41.32 2.88
N TYR A 323 91.54 -41.87 4.09
CA TYR A 323 90.68 -42.99 4.47
C TYR A 323 89.69 -42.57 5.55
N TRP A 324 88.41 -42.89 5.38
CA TRP A 324 87.41 -42.81 6.45
C TRP A 324 87.38 -44.12 7.23
N ILE A 325 87.58 -44.03 8.54
CA ILE A 325 87.64 -45.18 9.44
C ILE A 325 86.49 -45.12 10.43
N VAL A 326 85.56 -46.07 10.33
CA VAL A 326 84.53 -46.31 11.35
C VAL A 326 84.98 -47.49 12.22
N PRO A 327 84.94 -47.39 13.56
CA PRO A 327 85.31 -48.49 14.45
C PRO A 327 84.57 -49.80 14.12
N GLY A 328 85.32 -50.88 13.91
CA GLY A 328 84.76 -52.20 13.60
C GLY A 328 84.43 -52.45 12.11
N LYS A 329 84.69 -51.51 11.20
CA LYS A 329 84.59 -51.70 9.74
C LYS A 329 85.95 -51.55 9.07
N MET A 330 86.10 -52.07 7.85
CA MET A 330 87.31 -51.84 7.05
C MET A 330 87.39 -50.37 6.59
N PRO A 331 88.58 -49.74 6.60
CA PRO A 331 88.77 -48.39 6.08
C PRO A 331 88.32 -48.25 4.62
N VAL A 332 87.58 -47.20 4.32
CA VAL A 332 87.16 -46.87 2.94
C VAL A 332 87.98 -45.67 2.47
N ARG A 333 88.61 -45.78 1.29
CA ARG A 333 89.31 -44.65 0.64
C ARG A 333 88.28 -43.61 0.19
N VAL A 334 88.46 -42.36 0.60
CA VAL A 334 87.59 -41.23 0.24
C VAL A 334 88.18 -40.44 -0.94
N GLY A 335 89.50 -40.26 -0.99
CA GLY A 335 90.16 -39.50 -2.06
C GLY A 335 91.69 -39.48 -1.97
N GLU A 336 92.33 -38.81 -2.93
CA GLU A 336 93.74 -38.42 -2.87
C GLU A 336 93.84 -36.89 -2.67
N VAL A 337 94.65 -36.44 -1.71
CA VAL A 337 94.79 -35.03 -1.36
C VAL A 337 95.85 -34.39 -2.25
N GLY A 338 95.42 -33.50 -3.14
CA GLY A 338 96.29 -32.75 -4.05
C GLY A 338 96.38 -33.32 -5.47
N GLY A 339 95.54 -34.28 -5.84
CA GLY A 339 95.32 -34.65 -7.24
C GLY A 339 94.26 -33.74 -7.89
N GLU A 340 94.60 -33.12 -9.01
CA GLU A 340 93.61 -32.64 -9.98
C GLU A 340 93.10 -33.88 -10.74
N ASP A 341 91.92 -34.39 -10.42
CA ASP A 341 91.30 -35.46 -11.21
C ASP A 341 89.80 -35.24 -11.39
N GLU A 342 89.38 -35.44 -12.64
CA GLU A 342 88.00 -35.40 -13.10
C GLU A 342 87.20 -36.63 -12.67
N VAL A 343 85.89 -36.59 -12.94
CA VAL A 343 84.90 -37.59 -12.55
C VAL A 343 85.05 -38.89 -13.34
N ASN A 344 85.12 -40.06 -12.68
CA ASN A 344 84.20 -41.19 -12.89
C ASN A 344 84.59 -42.49 -12.15
N ALA A 345 83.60 -43.08 -11.47
CA ALA A 345 83.48 -44.53 -11.27
C ALA A 345 82.03 -44.85 -10.84
N GLU A 346 81.12 -44.99 -11.81
CA GLU A 346 79.79 -45.54 -11.52
C GLU A 346 79.90 -47.01 -11.08
N GLY A 347 79.21 -47.35 -10.00
CA GLY A 347 78.81 -48.73 -9.70
C GLY A 347 77.32 -48.85 -9.99
N GLU A 348 76.95 -49.64 -10.99
CA GLU A 348 75.59 -49.74 -11.50
C GLU A 348 74.57 -50.20 -10.46
N PHE A 349 73.47 -49.46 -10.34
CA PHE A 349 72.12 -50.00 -10.11
C PHE A 349 71.15 -49.26 -11.05
N PRO A 350 70.10 -49.92 -11.57
CA PRO A 350 69.67 -49.72 -12.97
C PRO A 350 68.85 -48.46 -13.26
N LEU A 351 69.04 -47.96 -14.49
CA LEU A 351 68.30 -46.86 -15.13
C LEU A 351 66.90 -47.28 -15.63
N ILE A 352 65.88 -46.46 -15.35
CA ILE A 352 64.76 -46.05 -16.25
C ILE A 352 64.22 -44.71 -15.68
N GLY A 353 64.03 -43.59 -16.39
CA GLY A 353 64.33 -43.22 -17.79
C GLY A 353 63.96 -41.73 -18.01
N GLU A 354 64.52 -41.11 -19.04
CA GLU A 354 64.52 -39.67 -19.39
C GLU A 354 63.28 -38.76 -19.12
N GLN A 355 63.57 -37.50 -18.77
CA GLN A 355 62.82 -36.32 -19.24
C GLN A 355 63.24 -35.97 -20.69
N PRO A 356 62.53 -35.04 -21.36
CA PRO A 356 63.23 -33.77 -21.56
C PRO A 356 62.41 -32.49 -21.28
N ALA A 357 63.19 -31.47 -20.88
CA ALA A 357 63.04 -30.02 -21.04
C ALA A 357 61.93 -29.47 -21.97
N SER A 358 61.39 -28.26 -21.80
CA SER A 358 61.53 -27.19 -20.78
C SER A 358 60.61 -26.02 -21.16
N THR A 359 60.16 -25.17 -20.22
CA THR A 359 60.26 -23.68 -20.25
C THR A 359 59.35 -23.00 -19.22
N THR A 360 59.97 -22.22 -18.34
CA THR A 360 59.54 -20.94 -17.75
C THR A 360 58.06 -20.50 -17.85
N LYS A 361 57.35 -20.42 -16.71
CA LYS A 361 56.86 -19.13 -16.16
C LYS A 361 56.30 -19.22 -14.72
N SER A 362 56.40 -18.08 -14.04
CA SER A 362 55.86 -17.72 -12.72
C SER A 362 54.38 -18.05 -12.53
N GLY A 363 53.97 -18.39 -11.31
CA GLY A 363 52.54 -18.40 -10.93
C GLY A 363 52.22 -19.26 -9.70
N SER A 364 51.62 -18.63 -8.70
CA SER A 364 50.99 -19.20 -7.49
C SER A 364 50.31 -20.56 -7.64
N LYS A 365 50.54 -21.45 -6.66
CA LYS A 365 49.57 -22.51 -6.32
C LYS A 365 48.33 -21.86 -5.72
N ASP A 366 47.17 -22.10 -6.33
CA ASP A 366 45.97 -22.68 -5.71
C ASP A 366 44.79 -22.62 -6.71
N ALA A 367 43.87 -23.59 -6.60
CA ALA A 367 42.64 -23.80 -7.40
C ALA A 367 42.77 -24.51 -8.78
N ASP A 368 41.68 -25.24 -9.10
CA ASP A 368 41.22 -25.69 -10.43
C ASP A 368 41.85 -26.93 -11.12
N GLU A 369 42.11 -28.00 -10.34
CA GLU A 369 42.45 -29.36 -10.84
C GLU A 369 41.35 -30.05 -11.70
N TYR A 370 40.20 -29.40 -11.94
CA TYR A 370 39.07 -29.97 -12.70
C TYR A 370 38.63 -29.12 -13.91
N SER A 371 39.37 -28.06 -14.26
CA SER A 371 39.00 -27.16 -15.37
C SER A 371 38.92 -27.87 -16.74
N TYR A 372 39.71 -28.92 -16.96
CA TYR A 372 39.72 -29.69 -18.23
C TYR A 372 38.45 -30.51 -18.49
N LEU A 373 37.53 -30.63 -17.53
CA LEU A 373 36.26 -31.33 -17.72
C LEU A 373 35.17 -30.43 -18.34
N ASN A 374 35.32 -29.10 -18.24
CA ASN A 374 34.31 -28.11 -18.63
C ASN A 374 34.87 -27.14 -19.67
N GLY A 375 34.50 -27.33 -20.95
CA GLY A 375 34.95 -26.49 -22.06
C GLY A 375 34.74 -27.18 -23.40
N GLU A 376 35.03 -26.48 -24.49
CA GLU A 376 34.91 -27.03 -25.85
C GLU A 376 35.93 -28.15 -26.13
N ASP A 377 37.06 -28.18 -25.40
CA ASP A 377 38.10 -29.21 -25.44
C ASP A 377 37.77 -30.47 -24.58
N SER A 378 36.62 -30.51 -23.90
CA SER A 378 36.25 -31.65 -23.05
C SER A 378 35.84 -32.87 -23.89
N PRO A 379 36.29 -34.09 -23.56
CA PRO A 379 35.87 -35.31 -24.26
C PRO A 379 34.38 -35.66 -24.05
N LEU A 380 33.68 -34.93 -23.18
CA LEU A 380 32.23 -35.03 -22.96
C LEU A 380 31.44 -33.95 -23.73
N PHE A 381 32.10 -33.00 -24.39
CA PHE A 381 31.44 -31.91 -25.09
C PHE A 381 30.78 -32.39 -26.40
N GLN A 382 29.45 -32.22 -26.48
CA GLN A 382 28.70 -32.42 -27.72
C GLN A 382 28.32 -31.06 -28.30
N PRO A 383 28.88 -30.63 -29.45
CA PRO A 383 28.54 -29.34 -30.04
C PRO A 383 27.07 -29.31 -30.49
N PRO A 384 26.38 -28.15 -30.38
CA PRO A 384 24.97 -28.04 -30.71
C PRO A 384 24.73 -28.31 -32.20
N THR A 385 24.10 -29.45 -32.50
CA THR A 385 23.78 -29.83 -33.88
C THR A 385 22.81 -28.83 -34.52
N ASN A 386 23.24 -28.20 -35.62
CA ASN A 386 22.49 -27.14 -36.29
C ASN A 386 21.29 -27.70 -37.08
N ARG A 387 20.22 -28.06 -36.37
CA ARG A 387 18.95 -28.52 -36.96
C ARG A 387 18.16 -27.37 -37.59
N ARG A 388 18.53 -27.06 -38.83
CA ARG A 388 17.67 -26.30 -39.75
C ARG A 388 16.34 -27.05 -39.99
N GLY A 389 15.28 -26.55 -39.37
CA GLY A 389 13.91 -26.58 -39.88
C GLY A 389 13.20 -27.93 -40.01
N SER A 390 12.37 -28.28 -39.03
CA SER A 390 11.04 -28.83 -39.31
C SER A 390 10.00 -28.28 -38.33
N ARG A 391 8.92 -27.69 -38.86
CA ARG A 391 7.75 -27.32 -38.04
C ARG A 391 7.03 -28.60 -37.63
N VAL A 392 6.80 -28.80 -36.35
CA VAL A 392 5.73 -29.67 -35.86
C VAL A 392 4.81 -28.83 -34.97
N ARG A 393 3.56 -28.67 -35.41
CA ARG A 393 2.48 -28.17 -34.56
C ARG A 393 2.00 -29.33 -33.69
N THR A 394 1.85 -29.10 -32.39
CA THR A 394 1.02 -29.93 -31.52
C THR A 394 0.06 -29.03 -30.77
N ASN A 395 -1.21 -29.06 -31.19
CA ASN A 395 -2.31 -28.60 -30.36
C ASN A 395 -2.45 -29.56 -29.18
N TYR A 396 -2.72 -29.04 -27.99
CA TYR A 396 -3.42 -29.79 -26.96
C TYR A 396 -4.59 -28.95 -26.44
N GLN A 397 -5.78 -29.32 -26.89
CA GLN A 397 -6.97 -29.22 -26.05
C GLN A 397 -6.93 -30.42 -25.11
N TYR A 398 -7.05 -30.21 -23.81
CA TYR A 398 -8.25 -30.59 -23.03
C TYR A 398 -8.17 -29.98 -21.63
#